data_AF-A0A4U0FK59-F1
#
_entry.id   AF-A0A4U0FK59-F1
#
_cell.length_a   1.000
_cell.length_b   1.000
_cell.length_c   1.000
_cell.angle_alpha   90.00
_cell.angle_beta   90.00
_cell.angle_gamma   90.00
#
_symmetry.space_group_name_H-M   'P 1'
#
loop_
_entity.id
_entity.type
_entity.pdbx_description
1 polymer ?
#
loop_
_entity_poly.entity_id
_entity_poly.type
_entity_poly.pdbx_seq_one_letter_code
_entity_poly.pdbx_strand_id
1 'polypeptide(L)' 'MDVILLMSAVAVVGLVGLVATLWVGFSKANKEGDPNYEHKTGRKLTRLTLLYIVTMVIAIAAFVILLNR' A
#
# COMPACT_ATOMS: atom_id res chain seq x y z
N MET A 1 7.11 11.73 24.43
CA MET A 1 7.60 11.18 23.15
C MET A 1 7.22 12.17 22.08
N ASP A 2 8.19 12.79 21.41
CA ASP A 2 7.94 13.89 20.47
C ASP A 2 7.13 13.41 19.26
N VAL A 3 6.15 14.22 18.84
CA VAL A 3 5.29 13.90 17.68
C VAL A 3 6.12 13.73 16.41
N ILE A 4 7.16 14.54 16.24
CA ILE A 4 8.11 14.44 15.12
C ILE A 4 8.83 13.09 15.15
N LEU A 5 9.23 12.62 16.33
CA LEU A 5 9.91 11.34 16.48
C LEU A 5 8.97 10.17 16.15
N LEU A 6 7.71 10.22 16.60
CA LEU A 6 6.70 9.24 16.22
C LEU A 6 6.47 9.20 14.70
N MET A 7 6.30 10.36 14.06
CA MET A 7 6.09 10.46 12.61
C MET A 7 7.28 9.90 11.82
N SER A 8 8.51 10.21 12.26
CA SER A 8 9.72 9.69 11.64
C SER A 8 9.82 8.16 11.74
N ALA A 9 9.49 7.58 12.90
CA ALA A 9 9.49 6.14 13.10
C ALA A 9 8.46 5.44 12.20
N VAL A 10 7.24 5.98 12.12
CA VAL A 10 6.18 5.45 11.23
C VAL A 10 6.64 5.50 9.77
N ALA A 11 7.23 6.61 9.33
CA ALA A 11 7.74 6.75 7.96
C ALA A 11 8.85 5.73 7.65
N VAL A 12 9.78 5.51 8.57
CA VAL A 12 10.86 4.53 8.42
C VAL A 12 10.30 3.11 8.32
N VAL A 13 9.39 2.72 9.23
CA VAL A 13 8.75 1.39 9.19
C VAL A 13 7.98 1.20 7.88
N GLY A 14 7.24 2.22 7.43
CA GLY A 14 6.51 2.18 6.17
C GLY A 14 7.43 2.02 4.95
N LEU A 15 8.54 2.76 4.91
CA LEU A 15 9.54 2.65 3.83
C LEU A 15 10.20 1.27 3.80
N VAL A 16 10.59 0.73 4.96
CA VAL A 16 11.18 -0.61 5.05
C VAL A 16 10.18 -1.67 4.58
N GLY A 17 8.93 -1.59 5.02
CA GLY A 17 7.86 -2.48 4.58
C GLY A 17 7.61 -2.43 3.08
N LEU A 18 7.61 -1.22 2.50
CA LEU A 18 7.46 -1.02 1.07
C LEU A 18 8.60 -1.69 0.29
N VAL A 19 9.85 -1.42 0.67
CA VAL A 19 11.03 -1.99 0.01
C VAL A 19 11.02 -3.53 0.11
N ALA A 20 10.74 -4.08 1.29
CA ALA A 20 10.65 -5.52 1.49
C ALA A 20 9.56 -6.16 0.62
N THR A 21 8.39 -5.53 0.54
CA THR A 21 7.26 -6.01 -0.28
C THR A 21 7.63 -6.05 -1.76
N LEU A 22 8.26 -4.99 -2.26
CA LEU A 22 8.71 -4.93 -3.66
C LEU A 22 9.82 -5.95 -3.93
N TRP A 23 10.78 -6.11 -3.03
CA TRP A 23 11.87 -7.07 -3.19
C TRP A 23 11.32 -8.51 -3.29
N VAL A 24 10.44 -8.90 -2.38
CA VAL A 24 9.83 -10.24 -2.43
C VAL A 24 8.98 -10.40 -3.69
N GLY A 25 8.16 -9.41 -4.03
CA GLY A 25 7.29 -9.44 -5.22
C GLY A 25 8.04 -9.54 -6.54
N PHE A 26 9.24 -8.94 -6.65
CA PHE A 26 10.08 -9.02 -7.84
C PHE A 26 11.18 -10.08 -7.78
N SER A 27 11.25 -10.87 -6.71
CA SER A 27 12.27 -11.92 -6.55
C SER A 27 12.18 -12.98 -7.65
N LYS A 28 13.32 -13.57 -8.01
CA LYS A 28 13.39 -14.65 -9.01
C LYS A 28 12.53 -15.85 -8.63
N ALA A 29 12.50 -16.21 -7.34
CA ALA A 29 11.65 -17.27 -6.81
C ALA A 29 10.15 -17.01 -7.07
N ASN A 30 9.69 -15.76 -6.94
CA ASN A 30 8.32 -15.39 -7.26
C ASN A 30 8.03 -15.46 -8.77
N LYS A 31 9.01 -15.13 -9.62
CA LYS A 31 8.90 -15.25 -11.09
C LYS A 31 8.93 -16.69 -11.59
N GLU A 32 9.71 -17.56 -10.95
CA GLU A 32 9.80 -18.99 -11.29
C GLU A 32 8.50 -19.74 -10.93
N GLY A 33 7.85 -19.37 -9.83
CA GLY A 33 6.55 -19.92 -9.42
C GLY A 33 5.36 -19.47 -10.28
N ASP A 34 5.42 -18.27 -10.87
CA ASP A 34 4.44 -17.76 -11.84
C ASP A 34 5.15 -16.96 -12.94
N PRO A 35 5.55 -17.62 -14.06
CA PRO A 35 6.22 -16.96 -15.19
C PRO A 35 5.39 -15.85 -15.84
N ASN A 36 4.06 -15.87 -15.63
CA ASN A 36 3.13 -14.86 -16.13
C ASN A 36 2.82 -13.77 -15.09
N TYR A 37 3.50 -13.76 -13.94
CA TYR A 37 3.28 -12.80 -12.87
C TYR A 37 3.42 -11.36 -13.38
N GLU A 38 4.47 -11.09 -14.15
CA GLU A 38 4.76 -9.77 -14.72
C GLU A 38 3.70 -9.35 -15.75
N HIS A 39 3.18 -10.27 -16.57
CA HIS A 39 2.12 -9.98 -17.55
C HIS A 39 0.79 -9.56 -16.91
N LYS A 40 0.50 -10.01 -15.68
CA LYS A 40 -0.72 -9.63 -14.96
C LYS A 40 -0.49 -8.50 -13.95
N THR A 41 0.74 -8.01 -13.80
CA THR A 41 1.10 -7.02 -12.78
C THR A 41 0.33 -5.71 -13.00
N GLY A 42 0.19 -5.26 -14.25
CA GLY A 42 -0.60 -4.07 -14.59
C GLY A 42 -2.06 -4.16 -14.10
N ARG A 43 -2.78 -5.24 -14.46
CA ARG A 43 -4.19 -5.42 -14.04
C ARG A 43 -4.36 -5.62 -12.54
N LYS A 44 -3.40 -6.29 -11.87
CA LYS A 44 -3.39 -6.45 -10.41
C LYS A 44 -3.17 -5.10 -9.72
N LEU A 45 -2.22 -4.30 -10.20
CA LEU A 45 -1.95 -2.95 -9.69
C LEU A 45 -3.15 -2.02 -9.91
N THR A 46 -3.76 -2.01 -11.10
CA THR A 46 -4.96 -1.20 -11.35
C THR A 46 -6.10 -1.54 -10.38
N ARG A 47 -6.38 -2.82 -10.14
CA ARG A 47 -7.39 -3.24 -9.16
C ARG A 47 -7.03 -2.79 -7.74
N LEU A 48 -5.77 -2.91 -7.36
CA LEU A 48 -5.29 -2.52 -6.03
C LEU A 48 -5.38 -1.00 -5.82
N THR A 49 -4.93 -0.21 -6.80
CA THR A 49 -5.06 1.25 -6.79
C THR A 49 -6.53 1.67 -6.71
N LEU A 50 -7.41 1.02 -7.47
CA LEU A 50 -8.84 1.33 -7.44
C LEU A 50 -9.46 1.00 -6.08
N LEU A 51 -9.06 -0.11 -5.46
CA LEU A 51 -9.46 -0.44 -4.09
C LEU A 51 -9.03 0.66 -3.11
N TYR A 52 -7.77 1.11 -3.18
CA TYR A 52 -7.24 2.16 -2.30
C TYR A 52 -7.96 3.49 -2.48
N ILE A 53 -8.30 3.88 -3.71
CA ILE A 53 -9.07 5.09 -3.97
C ILE A 53 -10.47 4.98 -3.35
N VAL A 54 -11.16 3.86 -3.56
CA VAL A 54 -12.52 3.66 -3.02
C VAL A 54 -12.51 3.68 -1.50
N THR A 55 -11.59 2.96 -0.85
CA THR A 55 -11.52 2.95 0.62
C THR A 55 -11.12 4.32 1.18
N MET A 56 -10.23 5.05 0.52
CA MET A 56 -9.87 6.41 0.92
C MET A 56 -11.06 7.38 0.84
N VAL A 57 -11.84 7.33 -0.23
CA VAL A 57 -13.07 8.14 -0.38
C VAL A 57 -14.07 7.81 0.74
N ILE A 58 -14.30 6.53 1.03
CA ILE A 58 -15.20 6.10 2.10
C ILE A 58 -14.72 6.59 3.46
N ALA A 59 -13.42 6.46 3.75
CA ALA A 59 -12.84 6.90 5.03
C ALA A 59 -12.98 8.42 5.21
N ILE A 60 -12.71 9.21 4.17
CA ILE A 60 -12.89 10.67 4.19
C ILE A 60 -14.36 11.02 4.40
N ALA A 61 -15.28 10.38 3.66
CA ALA A 61 -16.71 10.62 3.81
C ALA A 61 -17.20 10.30 5.23
N ALA A 62 -16.79 9.17 5.79
CA ALA A 62 -17.11 8.78 7.16
C ALA A 62 -16.56 9.79 8.18
N PHE A 63 -15.32 10.26 7.99
CA PHE A 63 -14.71 11.26 8.86
C PHE A 63 -15.44 12.60 8.82
N VAL A 64 -15.80 13.09 7.62
CA VAL A 64 -16.57 14.32 7.45
C VAL A 64 -17.96 14.20 8.08
N ILE A 65 -18.66 13.07 7.88
CA ILE A 65 -19.96 12.81 8.51
C ILE A 65 -19.82 12.82 10.03
N LEU A 66 -18.79 12.18 10.59
CA LEU A 66 -18.56 12.14 12.03
C LEU A 66 -18.26 13.54 12.60
N LEU A 67 -17.47 14.34 11.91
CA LEU A 67 -17.07 15.68 12.34
C LEU A 67 -18.22 16.70 12.25
N ASN A 68 -19.15 16.50 11.31
CA ASN A 68 -20.28 17.40 11.07
C ASN A 68 -21.58 16.94 11.74
N ARG A 69 -21.47 16.15 12.82
CA ARG A 69 -22.54 15.88 13.79
C ARG A 69 -22.28 16.61 15.08
#